data_AF-A0A7C0VX35-F1
#
_entry.id   AF-A0A7C0VX35-F1
#
_cell.length_a   1.000
_cell.length_b   1.000
_cell.length_c   1.000
_cell.angle_alpha   90.00
_cell.angle_beta   90.00
_cell.angle_gamma   90.00
#
_symmetry.space_group_name_H-M   'P 1'
#
loop_
_entity.id
_entity.type
_entity.pdbx_description
1 polymer ?
#
loop_
_entity_poly.entity_id
_entity_poly.type
_entity_poly.pdbx_seq_one_letter_code
_entity_poly.pdbx_strand_id
1 'polypeptide(L)' 'MKFFIDTANTDEIREAWDIGVIDGVTTNPSLISKENKNPTKLLREICGIVDGPVS' A
#
# COMPACT_ATOMS: atom_id res chain seq x y z
N MET A 1 -10.90 2.51 16.09
CA MET A 1 -11.03 3.12 14.75
C MET A 1 -9.85 2.62 13.94
N LYS A 2 -10.03 2.26 12.66
CA LYS A 2 -8.93 1.81 11.81
C LYS A 2 -8.59 2.90 10.79
N PHE A 3 -7.31 3.07 10.48
CA PHE A 3 -6.80 4.00 9.50
C PHE A 3 -6.20 3.26 8.32
N PHE A 4 -6.57 3.66 7.10
CA PHE A 4 -6.06 3.07 5.87
C PHE A 4 -5.44 4.18 5.02
N ILE A 5 -4.29 3.90 4.42
CA ILE A 5 -3.73 4.77 3.39
C ILE A 5 -4.24 4.34 2.01
N ASP A 6 -4.64 5.31 1.19
CA ASP A 6 -5.15 5.08 -0.16
C ASP A 6 -4.09 5.44 -1.21
N THR A 7 -3.15 4.53 -1.44
CA THR A 7 -2.02 4.75 -2.35
C THR A 7 -1.49 3.42 -2.90
N ALA A 8 -0.74 3.49 -4.00
CA ALA A 8 0.06 2.36 -4.51
C ALA A 8 1.57 2.63 -4.41
N ASN A 9 1.96 3.80 -3.89
CA ASN A 9 3.35 4.18 -3.70
C ASN A 9 3.93 3.43 -2.50
N THR A 10 4.91 2.56 -2.74
CA THR A 10 5.49 1.70 -1.70
C THR A 10 6.35 2.46 -0.69
N ASP A 11 6.82 3.65 -1.01
CA ASP A 11 7.58 4.49 -0.07
C ASP A 11 6.66 5.17 0.94
N GLU A 12 5.53 5.71 0.49
CA GLU A 12 4.48 6.28 1.37
C GLU A 12 3.90 5.21 2.30
N ILE A 13 3.63 4.01 1.76
CA ILE A 13 3.11 2.89 2.55
C ILE A 13 4.11 2.47 3.62
N ARG A 14 5.40 2.38 3.26
CA ARG A 14 6.46 2.01 4.21
C ARG A 14 6.62 3.06 5.30
N GLU A 15 6.66 4.34 4.94
CA GLU A 15 6.75 5.42 5.93
C GLU A 15 5.57 5.41 6.90
N ALA A 16 4.34 5.34 6.39
CA ALA A 16 3.13 5.31 7.21
C ALA A 16 3.02 4.07 8.11
N TRP A 17 3.48 2.92 7.62
CA TRP A 17 3.53 1.68 8.37
C TRP A 17 4.59 1.73 9.48
N ASP A 18 5.80 2.21 9.16
CA ASP A 18 6.94 2.27 10.10
C ASP A 18 6.66 3.21 11.28
N ILE A 19 5.91 4.30 11.07
CA ILE A 19 5.47 5.19 12.15
C ILE A 19 4.25 4.68 12.92
N GLY A 20 3.61 3.60 12.45
CA GLY A 20 2.49 2.94 13.12
C GLY A 20 1.17 3.70 13.11
N VAL A 21 0.91 4.51 12.07
CA VAL A 21 -0.33 5.34 11.98
C VAL A 21 -1.43 4.73 11.11
N ILE A 22 -1.14 3.63 10.41
CA ILE A 22 -2.11 2.91 9.57
C ILE A 22 -2.26 1.45 10.01
N ASP A 23 -3.44 0.90 9.78
CA ASP A 23 -3.82 -0.49 10.01
C ASP A 23 -3.85 -1.32 8.71
N GLY A 24 -3.76 -0.67 7.55
CA GLY A 24 -3.85 -1.32 6.25
C GLY A 24 -3.75 -0.36 5.07
N VAL A 25 -3.88 -0.90 3.85
CA VAL A 25 -3.79 -0.16 2.59
C VAL A 25 -5.03 -0.42 1.76
N THR A 26 -5.56 0.63 1.13
CA THR A 26 -6.48 0.49 0.00
C THR A 26 -5.78 0.94 -1.27
N THR A 27 -6.03 0.23 -2.35
CA THR A 27 -5.55 0.58 -3.67
C THR A 27 -6.62 0.29 -4.71
N ASN A 28 -6.34 0.66 -5.96
CA ASN A 28 -7.21 0.38 -7.09
C ASN A 28 -6.38 0.39 -8.39
N PRO A 29 -6.91 -0.13 -9.51
CA PRO A 29 -6.19 -0.14 -10.78
C PRO A 29 -5.68 1.24 -11.24
N SER A 30 -6.39 2.32 -10.88
CA SER A 30 -5.98 3.69 -11.23
C SER A 30 -4.77 4.16 -10.44
N LEU A 31 -4.63 3.78 -9.16
CA LEU A 31 -3.44 4.08 -8.36
C LEU A 31 -2.26 3.22 -8.81
N ILE A 32 -2.47 1.92 -9.00
CA ILE A 32 -1.45 0.98 -9.50
C ILE A 32 -0.87 1.43 -10.85
N SER A 33 -1.72 1.92 -11.76
CA SER A 33 -1.25 2.37 -13.08
C SER A 33 -0.38 3.62 -13.04
N LYS A 34 -0.52 4.50 -12.03
CA LYS A 34 0.33 5.69 -11.87
C LYS A 34 1.76 5.33 -11.49
N GLU A 35 1.96 4.21 -10.82
CA GLU A 35 3.28 3.75 -10.39
C GLU A 35 4.15 3.25 -11.56
N ASN A 36 3.56 3.00 -12.74
CA ASN A 36 4.26 2.50 -13.94
C ASN A 36 5.11 1.23 -13.67
N LYS A 37 4.71 0.42 -12.70
CA LYS A 37 5.36 -0.84 -12.29
C LYS A 37 4.54 -2.04 -12.76
N ASN A 38 5.15 -3.23 -12.74
CA ASN A 38 4.40 -4.47 -12.94
C ASN A 38 3.38 -4.65 -11.79
N PRO A 39 2.07 -4.74 -12.07
CA PRO A 39 1.03 -4.76 -11.03
C PRO A 39 1.19 -5.90 -10.02
N THR A 40 1.54 -7.10 -10.47
CA THR A 40 1.69 -8.27 -9.60
C THR A 40 2.90 -8.12 -8.68
N LYS A 41 4.02 -7.58 -9.17
CA LYS A 41 5.19 -7.29 -8.32
C LYS A 41 4.87 -6.21 -7.30
N LEU A 42 4.20 -5.15 -7.71
CA LEU A 42 3.82 -4.05 -6.83
C LEU A 42 2.89 -4.51 -5.70
N LEU A 43 1.84 -5.26 -6.03
CA LEU A 43 0.93 -5.81 -5.01
C LEU A 43 1.64 -6.74 -4.03
N ARG A 44 2.58 -7.58 -4.50
CA ARG A 44 3.40 -8.42 -3.61
C ARG A 44 4.30 -7.60 -2.69
N GLU A 45 4.83 -6.49 -3.18
CA GLU A 45 5.63 -5.57 -2.38
C GLU A 45 4.76 -4.91 -1.29
N ILE A 46 3.57 -4.41 -1.64
CA ILE A 46 2.62 -3.81 -0.69
C ILE A 46 2.24 -4.83 0.41
N CYS A 47 1.85 -6.05 0.04
CA CYS A 47 1.54 -7.11 1.00
C CYS A 47 2.76 -7.58 1.82
N GLY A 48 3.98 -7.28 1.37
CA GLY A 48 5.21 -7.58 2.11
C GLY A 48 5.62 -6.48 3.10
N ILE A 49 5.14 -5.25 2.92
CA ILE A 49 5.36 -4.13 3.84
C ILE A 49 4.34 -4.18 4.99
N VAL A 50 3.09 -4.47 4.66
CA VAL A 50 1.95 -4.31 5.57
C VAL A 50 1.48 -5.67 6.10
N ASP A 51 1.59 -5.87 7.42
CA ASP A 51 1.01 -7.02 8.13
C ASP A 51 -0.45 -6.73 8.52
N GLY A 52 -1.26 -6.41 7.50
CA GLY A 52 -2.63 -5.92 7.65
C GLY A 52 -3.45 -6.08 6.38
N PRO A 53 -4.72 -5.65 6.37
CA PRO A 53 -5.56 -5.78 5.19
C PRO A 53 -5.05 -4.89 4.04
N VAL A 54 -4.99 -5.48 2.85
CA VAL A 54 -4.71 -4.79 1.58
C VAL A 54 -5.92 -5.05 0.67
N SER A 55 -6.59 -3.99 0.22
CA SER A 55 -7.77 -4.06 -0.67
C SER A 55 -7.52 -3.42 -2.02
#